data_AF-A0A1Z5J9N7-F1
#
_entry.id   AF-A0A1Z5J9N7-F1
#
_cell.length_a   1.000
_cell.length_b   1.000
_cell.length_c   1.000
_cell.angle_alpha   90.00
_cell.angle_beta   90.00
_cell.angle_gamma   90.00
#
_symmetry.space_group_name_H-M   'P 1'
#
loop_
_entity.id
_entity.type
_entity.pdbx_description
1 polymer ?
#
loop_
_entity_poly.entity_id
_entity_poly.type
_entity_poly.pdbx_seq_one_letter_code
_entity_poly.pdbx_strand_id
1 'polypeptide(L)'
;MLYPVSLLSRSFPKCVPLIRRNLLTLMEEPALTSLVPERPCTIVLAEDEGFNSQSWNTWRPSLVQEHGFSFAQCSITANDDFDAALRELSNDLSHGIAPHVVLLSRGPMISWLAQFYLESLPLQGLIMVDPLPLDHGESVQALEHYYYATTSESLSLFNDYVEHYAHWTMRLEPGSVPMMILATQNDNDIYWKGALRTKERHDGEGMHVKIVKSDDEDDMQTEVIRWITDEVL
;
A
#
# COMPACT_ATOMS: atom_id res chain seq x y z
N MET A 1 4.01 22.63 -19.49
CA MET A 1 3.08 23.55 -18.80
C MET A 1 2.76 22.88 -17.48
N LEU A 2 3.48 23.26 -16.42
CA LEU A 2 3.42 22.63 -15.10
C LEU A 2 2.29 23.29 -14.31
N TYR A 3 1.30 22.51 -13.88
CA TYR A 3 0.36 22.94 -12.85
C TYR A 3 0.82 22.37 -11.52
N PRO A 4 1.20 23.18 -10.52
CA PRO A 4 1.25 22.74 -9.15
C PRO A 4 -0.16 22.89 -8.59
N VAL A 5 -0.99 21.85 -8.67
CA VAL A 5 -2.23 21.81 -7.89
C VAL A 5 -1.87 21.23 -6.53
N SER A 6 -1.59 22.11 -5.58
CA SER A 6 -1.56 21.76 -4.17
C SER A 6 -2.95 21.21 -3.79
N LEU A 7 -3.04 19.89 -3.59
CA LEU A 7 -4.20 19.17 -3.03
C LEU A 7 -4.68 19.76 -1.69
N LEU A 8 -3.84 20.54 -1.02
CA LEU A 8 -4.14 21.23 0.25
C LEU A 8 -5.02 22.49 0.11
N SER A 9 -5.47 22.88 -1.09
CA SER A 9 -6.23 24.12 -1.30
C SER A 9 -7.76 23.98 -1.21
N ARG A 10 -8.30 22.76 -1.04
CA ARG A 10 -9.71 22.61 -0.65
C ARG A 10 -9.82 22.99 0.82
N SER A 11 -10.32 24.18 1.09
CA SER A 11 -10.67 24.62 2.44
C SER A 11 -11.71 23.67 3.05
N PHE A 12 -11.25 22.73 3.86
CA PHE A 12 -12.08 21.71 4.49
C PHE A 12 -13.02 22.36 5.52
N PRO A 13 -14.33 22.08 5.49
CA PRO A 13 -15.22 22.50 6.56
C PRO A 13 -14.77 21.83 7.86
N LYS A 14 -14.61 22.64 8.91
CA LYS A 14 -14.38 22.18 10.28
C LYS A 14 -15.59 21.35 10.72
N CYS A 15 -15.53 20.03 10.60
CA CYS A 15 -16.54 19.14 11.14
C CYS A 15 -15.95 18.13 12.12
N VAL A 16 -16.31 18.38 13.38
CA VAL A 16 -16.58 17.50 14.53
C VAL A 16 -15.68 16.28 14.73
N PRO A 17 -15.04 16.15 15.92
CA PRO A 17 -14.26 14.96 16.25
C PRO A 17 -15.19 13.75 16.38
N LEU A 18 -15.25 12.93 15.33
CA LEU A 18 -15.73 11.57 15.45
C LEU A 18 -14.74 10.81 16.36
N ILE A 19 -15.30 10.26 17.41
CA ILE A 19 -14.62 9.59 18.53
C ILE A 19 -13.58 8.60 18.00
N ARG A 20 -12.31 8.85 18.38
CA ARG A 20 -11.10 8.04 18.15
C ARG A 20 -11.38 6.53 18.05
N ARG A 21 -11.45 5.98 16.83
CA ARG A 21 -11.46 4.52 16.60
C ARG A 21 -10.38 4.02 15.64
N ASN A 22 -9.70 4.89 14.93
CA ASN A 22 -8.67 4.48 13.97
C ASN A 22 -7.30 4.73 14.61
N LEU A 23 -6.92 3.78 15.46
CA LEU A 23 -5.54 3.56 15.89
C LEU A 23 -5.11 2.28 15.19
N LEU A 24 -3.85 2.22 14.74
CA LEU A 24 -3.18 0.98 14.30
C LEU A 24 -3.75 -0.21 15.05
N THR A 25 -4.39 -1.11 14.30
CA THR A 25 -5.23 -2.15 14.89
C THR A 25 -4.37 -3.08 15.74
N LEU A 26 -3.10 -3.27 15.35
CA LEU A 26 -2.05 -4.04 16.03
C LEU A 26 -0.67 -3.42 15.70
N MET A 27 0.16 -3.18 16.72
CA MET A 27 1.58 -2.85 16.58
C MET A 27 2.41 -3.81 17.42
N GLU A 28 3.45 -4.38 16.83
CA GLU A 28 4.38 -5.31 17.45
C GLU A 28 5.82 -4.82 17.27
N GLU A 29 6.59 -4.90 18.34
CA GLU A 29 8.00 -4.50 18.39
C GLU A 29 8.86 -5.67 18.85
N PRO A 30 10.14 -5.72 18.45
CA PRO A 30 11.08 -6.69 18.98
C PRO A 30 11.11 -6.63 20.50
N ALA A 31 11.19 -7.80 21.17
CA ALA A 31 11.29 -7.82 22.62
C ALA A 31 12.60 -7.16 23.07
N LEU A 32 12.57 -6.36 24.14
CA LEU A 32 13.77 -5.72 24.73
C LEU A 32 14.86 -6.72 25.14
N THR A 33 14.51 -7.99 25.32
CA THR A 33 15.43 -9.08 25.65
C THR A 33 15.93 -9.84 24.42
N SER A 34 15.53 -9.44 23.22
CA SER A 34 15.96 -10.06 21.98
C SER A 34 17.47 -9.87 21.78
N LEU A 35 18.12 -10.89 21.24
CA LEU A 35 19.51 -10.78 20.76
C LEU A 35 19.58 -10.26 19.32
N VAL A 36 18.42 -10.12 18.65
CA VAL A 36 18.32 -9.59 17.30
C VAL A 36 18.39 -8.06 17.36
N PRO A 37 19.29 -7.42 16.59
CA PRO A 37 19.37 -5.96 16.53
C PRO A 37 18.07 -5.36 15.99
N GLU A 38 17.53 -4.37 16.71
CA GLU A 38 16.40 -3.58 16.23
C GLU A 38 16.77 -2.80 14.98
N ARG A 39 15.88 -2.82 13.99
CA ARG A 39 16.02 -2.06 12.75
C ARG A 39 15.22 -0.77 12.84
N PRO A 40 15.74 0.36 12.33
CA PRO A 40 15.05 1.64 12.36
C PRO A 40 13.98 1.71 11.27
N CYS A 41 13.05 0.75 11.25
CA CYS A 41 12.04 0.60 10.20
C CYS A 41 10.78 -0.02 10.77
N THR A 42 9.64 0.59 10.46
CA THR A 42 8.33 -0.02 10.73
C THR A 42 7.68 -0.43 9.42
N ILE A 43 7.35 -1.72 9.30
CA ILE A 43 6.56 -2.25 8.20
C ILE A 43 5.09 -2.06 8.56
N VAL A 44 4.34 -1.34 7.72
CA VAL A 44 2.91 -1.10 7.94
C VAL A 44 2.12 -1.81 6.87
N LEU A 45 1.27 -2.74 7.29
CA LEU A 45 0.36 -3.48 6.41
C LEU A 45 -0.96 -2.72 6.24
N ALA A 46 -1.37 -2.52 4.99
CA ALA A 46 -2.68 -2.03 4.59
C ALA A 46 -3.25 -2.99 3.52
N GLU A 47 -4.47 -3.49 3.70
CA GLU A 47 -5.05 -4.50 2.81
C GLU A 47 -6.50 -4.17 2.43
N ASP A 48 -6.86 -4.48 1.18
CA ASP A 48 -8.25 -4.53 0.73
C ASP A 48 -9.02 -5.65 1.49
N GLU A 49 -10.30 -5.42 1.79
CA GLU A 49 -11.18 -6.36 2.53
C GLU A 49 -11.22 -7.79 1.93
N GLY A 50 -11.02 -7.92 0.61
CA GLY A 50 -11.05 -9.21 -0.10
C GLY A 50 -9.71 -9.95 -0.18
N PHE A 51 -8.62 -9.34 0.28
CA PHE A 51 -7.29 -9.95 0.30
C PHE A 51 -6.99 -10.43 1.73
N ASN A 52 -7.36 -11.68 2.00
CA ASN A 52 -7.33 -12.28 3.34
C ASN A 52 -5.98 -12.08 4.05
N SER A 53 -6.02 -11.49 5.26
CA SER A 53 -4.87 -11.06 6.06
C SER A 53 -4.02 -12.20 6.65
N GLN A 54 -4.32 -13.46 6.31
CA GLN A 54 -3.68 -14.62 6.95
C GLN A 54 -2.21 -14.77 6.57
N SER A 55 -1.83 -14.54 5.32
CA SER A 55 -0.45 -14.71 4.83
C SER A 55 0.55 -13.76 5.51
N TRP A 56 0.16 -12.51 5.82
CA TRP A 56 1.09 -11.58 6.49
C TRP A 56 1.12 -11.77 8.01
N ASN A 57 0.04 -12.29 8.58
CA ASN A 57 0.02 -12.65 9.99
C ASN A 57 0.97 -13.81 10.31
N THR A 58 1.26 -14.70 9.35
CA THR A 58 2.26 -15.75 9.53
C THR A 58 3.70 -15.22 9.41
N TRP A 59 3.93 -14.17 8.62
CA TRP A 59 5.27 -13.56 8.47
C TRP A 59 5.65 -12.66 9.64
N ARG A 60 4.64 -12.05 10.28
CA ARG A 60 4.81 -11.08 11.36
C ARG A 60 5.78 -11.54 12.47
N PRO A 61 5.66 -12.75 13.05
CA PRO A 61 6.59 -13.19 14.07
C PRO A 61 8.04 -13.24 13.59
N SER A 62 8.31 -13.71 12.37
CA SER A 62 9.66 -13.77 11.82
C SER A 62 10.22 -12.37 11.54
N LEU A 63 9.43 -11.46 10.95
CA LEU A 63 9.82 -10.07 10.72
C LEU A 63 10.25 -9.37 12.03
N VAL A 64 9.51 -9.58 13.11
CA VAL A 64 9.75 -8.95 14.40
C VAL A 64 10.87 -9.65 15.17
N GLN A 65 10.79 -10.97 15.33
CA GLN A 65 11.65 -11.72 16.25
C GLN A 65 12.99 -12.12 15.63
N GLU A 66 13.04 -12.36 14.33
CA GLU A 66 14.24 -12.85 13.64
C GLU A 66 14.97 -11.74 12.89
N HIS A 67 14.24 -10.74 12.40
CA HIS A 67 14.80 -9.64 11.60
C HIS A 67 14.78 -8.28 12.32
N GLY A 68 14.12 -8.15 13.46
CA GLY A 68 14.18 -6.96 14.31
C GLY A 68 13.39 -5.76 13.75
N PHE A 69 12.44 -5.99 12.85
CA PHE A 69 11.56 -4.94 12.36
C PHE A 69 10.42 -4.68 13.36
N SER A 70 9.94 -3.43 13.43
CA SER A 70 8.60 -3.19 13.98
C SER A 70 7.55 -3.47 12.91
N PHE A 71 6.42 -4.02 13.32
CA PHE A 71 5.32 -4.32 12.40
C PHE A 71 4.03 -3.69 12.91
N ALA A 72 3.28 -3.05 12.03
CA ALA A 72 1.96 -2.54 12.33
C ALA A 72 0.97 -2.87 11.23
N GLN A 73 -0.31 -2.88 11.57
CA GLN A 73 -1.40 -3.06 10.62
C GLN A 73 -2.39 -1.91 10.76
N CYS A 74 -2.81 -1.35 9.63
CA CYS A 74 -3.91 -0.40 9.55
C CYS A 74 -5.10 -1.04 8.85
N SER A 75 -6.29 -0.55 9.17
CA SER A 75 -7.54 -1.00 8.58
C SER A 75 -8.27 0.23 8.10
N ILE A 76 -8.45 0.35 6.80
CA ILE A 76 -9.22 1.43 6.20
C ILE A 76 -10.70 1.07 6.35
N THR A 77 -11.44 1.93 7.04
CA THR A 77 -12.86 1.74 7.36
C THR A 77 -13.76 2.63 6.53
N ALA A 78 -13.20 3.69 5.95
CA ALA A 78 -13.89 4.53 4.97
C ALA A 78 -14.02 3.76 3.64
N ASN A 79 -15.19 3.17 3.44
CA ASN A 79 -15.46 2.28 2.31
C ASN A 79 -16.33 2.91 1.23
N ASP A 80 -16.73 4.17 1.37
CA ASP A 80 -17.63 4.88 0.44
C ASP A 80 -17.11 6.25 -0.01
N ASP A 81 -15.98 6.73 0.53
CA ASP A 81 -15.38 8.03 0.23
C ASP A 81 -13.86 7.87 0.15
N PHE A 82 -13.29 8.04 -1.05
CA PHE A 82 -11.87 7.90 -1.32
C PHE A 82 -11.02 8.94 -0.57
N ASP A 83 -11.52 10.17 -0.41
CA ASP A 83 -10.84 11.21 0.37
C ASP A 83 -10.86 10.89 1.87
N ALA A 84 -11.95 10.27 2.36
CA ALA A 84 -11.99 9.76 3.73
C ALA A 84 -11.00 8.60 3.92
N ALA A 85 -10.94 7.65 2.99
CA ALA A 85 -9.98 6.54 3.02
C ALA A 85 -8.53 7.03 3.02
N LEU A 86 -8.20 7.99 2.14
CA LEU A 86 -6.87 8.60 2.09
C LEU A 86 -6.52 9.34 3.39
N ARG A 87 -7.49 10.04 3.99
CA ARG A 87 -7.30 10.68 5.30
C ARG A 87 -7.10 9.67 6.42
N GLU A 88 -7.81 8.56 6.42
CA GLU A 88 -7.61 7.48 7.40
C GLU A 88 -6.19 6.92 7.30
N LEU A 89 -5.77 6.54 6.09
CA LEU A 89 -4.40 6.08 5.83
C LEU A 89 -3.38 7.13 6.28
N SER A 90 -3.60 8.39 5.92
CA SER A 90 -2.70 9.48 6.29
C SER A 90 -2.62 9.69 7.80
N ASN A 91 -3.74 9.58 8.51
CA ASN A 91 -3.77 9.74 9.95
C ASN A 91 -3.01 8.60 10.63
N ASP A 92 -3.25 7.35 10.21
CA ASP A 92 -2.58 6.17 10.77
C ASP A 92 -1.07 6.24 10.57
N LEU A 93 -0.61 6.63 9.38
CA LEU A 93 0.81 6.75 9.06
C LEU A 93 1.49 7.95 9.74
N SER A 94 0.77 9.06 9.97
CA SER A 94 1.35 10.30 10.52
C SER A 94 1.33 10.42 12.04
N HIS A 95 0.37 9.77 12.72
CA HIS A 95 0.10 10.04 14.14
C HIS A 95 0.77 9.08 15.13
N GLY A 96 1.56 8.10 14.69
CA GLY A 96 2.11 7.13 15.66
C GLY A 96 3.22 6.21 15.17
N ILE A 97 3.70 6.36 13.95
CA ILE A 97 4.66 5.41 13.36
C ILE A 97 6.03 6.10 13.25
N ALA A 98 7.08 5.33 13.52
CA ALA A 98 8.47 5.77 13.41
C ALA A 98 8.71 6.53 12.09
N PRO A 99 9.67 7.47 12.03
CA PRO A 99 9.93 8.29 10.84
C PRO A 99 10.30 7.48 9.58
N HIS A 100 10.57 6.18 9.71
CA HIS A 100 11.00 5.29 8.66
C HIS A 100 9.94 4.20 8.43
N VAL A 101 8.94 4.53 7.61
CA VAL A 101 7.83 3.61 7.30
C VAL A 101 8.04 2.96 5.94
N VAL A 102 7.97 1.64 5.90
CA VAL A 102 7.75 0.87 4.68
C VAL A 102 6.29 0.46 4.63
N LEU A 103 5.53 1.05 3.70
CA LEU A 103 4.12 0.69 3.51
C LEU A 103 4.01 -0.55 2.64
N LEU A 104 3.23 -1.51 3.10
CA LEU A 104 2.88 -2.71 2.39
C LEU A 104 1.39 -2.64 2.05
N SER A 105 1.10 -2.25 0.81
CA SER A 105 -0.25 -2.09 0.28
C SER A 105 -0.66 -3.33 -0.50
N ARG A 106 -1.67 -4.06 -0.04
CA ARG A 106 -2.18 -5.26 -0.71
C ARG A 106 -3.55 -5.05 -1.29
N GLY A 107 -3.67 -5.39 -2.56
CA GLY A 107 -4.89 -5.26 -3.33
C GLY A 107 -4.93 -3.94 -4.09
N PRO A 108 -5.78 -3.85 -5.12
CA PRO A 108 -5.78 -2.72 -6.04
C PRO A 108 -6.13 -1.38 -5.41
N MET A 109 -7.16 -1.32 -4.54
CA MET A 109 -7.64 -0.05 -4.01
C MET A 109 -6.66 0.54 -3.00
N ILE A 110 -6.16 -0.26 -2.05
CA ILE A 110 -5.11 0.17 -1.13
C ILE A 110 -3.81 0.53 -1.88
N SER A 111 -3.42 -0.20 -2.94
CA SER A 111 -2.25 0.17 -3.75
C SER A 111 -2.41 1.53 -4.44
N TRP A 112 -3.63 1.90 -4.81
CA TRP A 112 -3.93 3.21 -5.37
C TRP A 112 -3.87 4.30 -4.29
N LEU A 113 -4.52 4.08 -3.14
CA LEU A 113 -4.46 4.98 -1.99
C LEU A 113 -3.01 5.24 -1.53
N ALA A 114 -2.18 4.20 -1.50
CA ALA A 114 -0.77 4.29 -1.13
C ALA A 114 0.02 5.22 -2.07
N GLN A 115 -0.27 5.17 -3.38
CA GLN A 115 0.34 6.09 -4.33
C GLN A 115 -0.17 7.53 -4.10
N PHE A 116 -1.47 7.72 -3.81
CA PHE A 116 -2.03 9.07 -3.57
C PHE A 116 -1.43 9.69 -2.30
N TYR A 117 -1.20 8.85 -1.29
CA TYR A 117 -0.52 9.25 -0.07
C TYR A 117 0.89 9.79 -0.35
N LEU A 118 1.64 9.12 -1.24
CA LEU A 118 3.00 9.52 -1.62
C LEU A 118 3.08 10.88 -2.33
N GLU A 119 2.01 11.37 -2.93
CA GLU A 119 1.98 12.75 -3.46
C GLU A 119 2.00 13.80 -2.34
N SER A 120 1.58 13.42 -1.13
CA SER A 120 1.41 14.33 0.00
C SER A 120 2.47 14.15 1.09
N LEU A 121 2.96 12.92 1.30
CA LEU A 121 3.85 12.57 2.40
C LEU A 121 4.86 11.48 2.00
N PRO A 122 6.12 11.57 2.47
CA PRO A 122 7.15 10.60 2.11
C PRO A 122 7.01 9.27 2.86
N LEU A 123 7.39 8.17 2.21
CA LEU A 123 7.64 6.86 2.82
C LEU A 123 9.12 6.50 2.65
N GLN A 124 9.62 5.61 3.51
CA GLN A 124 10.95 5.02 3.34
C GLN A 124 10.94 3.99 2.19
N GLY A 125 9.82 3.29 2.02
CA GLY A 125 9.63 2.32 0.93
C GLY A 125 8.15 2.02 0.69
N LEU A 126 7.82 1.56 -0.51
CA LEU A 126 6.49 1.07 -0.86
C LEU A 126 6.57 -0.34 -1.47
N ILE A 127 5.82 -1.27 -0.89
CA ILE A 127 5.61 -2.61 -1.43
C ILE A 127 4.14 -2.72 -1.86
N MET A 128 3.90 -2.89 -3.15
CA MET A 128 2.56 -3.10 -3.70
C MET A 128 2.35 -4.58 -4.02
N VAL A 129 1.31 -5.17 -3.46
CA VAL A 129 0.96 -6.58 -3.66
C VAL A 129 -0.30 -6.66 -4.51
N ASP A 130 -0.17 -7.28 -5.68
CA ASP A 130 -1.22 -7.41 -6.69
C ASP A 130 -1.87 -6.06 -7.12
N PRO A 131 -1.08 -5.02 -7.47
CA PRO A 131 -1.64 -3.76 -7.93
C PRO A 131 -2.33 -3.91 -9.30
N LEU A 132 -3.49 -3.27 -9.45
CA LEU A 132 -4.14 -3.08 -10.75
C LEU A 132 -4.27 -1.58 -11.05
N PRO A 133 -3.64 -1.08 -12.13
CA PRO A 133 -3.71 0.34 -12.46
C PRO A 133 -5.12 0.76 -12.90
N LEU A 134 -5.74 1.68 -12.16
CA LEU A 134 -7.15 2.06 -12.35
C LEU A 134 -7.41 3.04 -13.51
N ASP A 135 -6.37 3.44 -14.21
CA ASP A 135 -6.40 4.30 -15.40
C ASP A 135 -6.26 3.49 -16.71
N HIS A 136 -6.30 2.15 -16.63
CA HIS A 136 -6.30 1.27 -17.79
C HIS A 136 -7.60 0.47 -17.89
N GLY A 137 -8.29 0.54 -19.04
CA GLY A 137 -9.63 -0.05 -19.21
C GLY A 137 -9.74 -1.53 -18.86
N GLU A 138 -8.76 -2.36 -19.25
CA GLU A 138 -8.74 -3.78 -18.87
C GLU A 138 -8.65 -4.02 -17.35
N SER A 139 -7.89 -3.19 -16.63
CA SER A 139 -7.71 -3.30 -15.19
C SER A 139 -8.96 -2.82 -14.44
N VAL A 140 -9.61 -1.76 -14.95
CA VAL A 140 -10.92 -1.30 -14.45
C VAL A 140 -11.98 -2.39 -14.64
N GLN A 141 -12.08 -3.00 -15.82
CA GLN A 141 -13.03 -4.10 -16.07
C GLN A 141 -12.78 -5.31 -15.17
N ALA A 142 -11.51 -5.65 -14.94
CA ALA A 142 -11.15 -6.75 -14.04
C ALA A 142 -11.57 -6.46 -12.60
N LEU A 143 -11.43 -5.21 -12.18
CA LEU A 143 -11.82 -4.76 -10.84
C LEU A 143 -13.31 -4.66 -10.66
N GLU A 144 -14.02 -4.15 -11.66
CA GLU A 144 -15.48 -4.23 -11.72
C GLU A 144 -15.90 -5.69 -11.51
N HIS A 145 -15.34 -6.62 -12.28
CA HIS A 145 -15.69 -8.03 -12.13
C HIS A 145 -15.34 -8.59 -10.74
N TYR A 146 -14.19 -8.20 -10.17
CA TYR A 146 -13.79 -8.60 -8.82
C TYR A 146 -14.76 -8.07 -7.75
N TYR A 147 -14.98 -6.75 -7.68
CA TYR A 147 -15.80 -6.13 -6.64
C TYR A 147 -17.31 -6.38 -6.82
N TYR A 148 -17.81 -6.51 -8.06
CA TYR A 148 -19.20 -6.90 -8.30
C TYR A 148 -19.46 -8.37 -7.91
N ALA A 149 -18.44 -9.24 -7.92
CA ALA A 149 -18.58 -10.62 -7.48
C ALA A 149 -18.51 -10.79 -5.95
N THR A 150 -17.88 -9.86 -5.22
CA THR A 150 -17.60 -10.01 -3.78
C THR A 150 -18.63 -9.37 -2.84
N THR A 151 -19.65 -8.66 -3.35
CA THR A 151 -20.66 -7.94 -2.53
C THR A 151 -20.06 -7.02 -1.44
N SER A 152 -18.82 -6.56 -1.63
CA SER A 152 -18.01 -5.94 -0.57
C SER A 152 -18.25 -4.44 -0.44
N GLU A 153 -17.99 -3.89 0.74
CA GLU A 153 -18.01 -2.45 0.99
C GLU A 153 -16.99 -1.72 0.10
N SER A 154 -15.88 -2.38 -0.27
CA SER A 154 -14.89 -1.89 -1.25
C SER A 154 -15.45 -1.56 -2.64
N LEU A 155 -16.64 -2.05 -3.01
CA LEU A 155 -17.28 -1.68 -4.28
C LEU A 155 -17.73 -0.21 -4.26
N SER A 156 -18.20 0.29 -3.12
CA SER A 156 -18.60 1.70 -2.98
C SER A 156 -17.40 2.62 -3.12
N LEU A 157 -16.26 2.27 -2.50
CA LEU A 157 -15.00 3.00 -2.61
C LEU A 157 -14.49 3.03 -4.06
N PHE A 158 -14.57 1.89 -4.75
CA PHE A 158 -14.21 1.79 -6.16
C PHE A 158 -15.13 2.67 -7.04
N ASN A 159 -16.44 2.66 -6.80
CA ASN A 159 -17.37 3.52 -7.55
C ASN A 159 -17.08 5.01 -7.33
N ASP A 160 -16.81 5.41 -6.09
CA ASP A 160 -16.42 6.79 -5.76
C ASP A 160 -15.12 7.19 -6.47
N TYR A 161 -14.12 6.28 -6.50
CA TYR A 161 -12.91 6.48 -7.30
C TYR A 161 -13.23 6.66 -8.78
N VAL A 162 -14.07 5.80 -9.36
CA VAL A 162 -14.39 5.87 -10.79
C VAL A 162 -15.09 7.17 -11.13
N GLU A 163 -16.02 7.61 -10.27
CA GLU A 163 -16.77 8.86 -10.44
C GLU A 163 -15.86 10.10 -10.38
N HIS A 164 -14.93 10.14 -9.42
CA HIS A 164 -14.19 11.36 -9.09
C HIS A 164 -12.75 11.38 -9.59
N TYR A 165 -12.12 10.23 -9.83
CA TYR A 165 -10.68 10.08 -9.98
C TYR A 165 -10.23 9.21 -11.18
N ALA A 166 -11.11 8.50 -11.88
CA ALA A 166 -10.73 7.67 -13.03
C ALA A 166 -10.01 8.44 -14.17
N HIS A 167 -10.15 9.76 -14.21
CA HIS A 167 -9.46 10.62 -15.16
C HIS A 167 -8.01 10.96 -14.76
N TRP A 168 -7.56 10.56 -13.56
CA TRP A 168 -6.21 10.83 -13.06
C TRP A 168 -5.26 9.68 -13.42
N THR A 169 -4.22 10.02 -14.18
CA THR A 169 -3.07 9.14 -14.38
C THR A 169 -2.06 9.41 -13.27
N MET A 170 -2.22 8.67 -12.18
CA MET A 170 -1.30 8.67 -11.05
C MET A 170 0.08 8.15 -11.47
N ARG A 171 1.10 9.01 -11.46
CA ARG A 171 2.49 8.65 -11.75
C ARG A 171 3.41 9.36 -10.77
N LEU A 172 4.05 8.59 -9.90
CA LEU A 172 5.07 9.09 -9.01
C LEU A 172 6.33 9.42 -9.82
N GLU A 173 7.08 10.43 -9.39
CA GLU A 173 8.40 10.69 -9.96
C GLU A 173 9.30 9.45 -9.76
N PRO A 174 9.97 8.94 -10.81
CA PRO A 174 10.84 7.78 -10.66
C PRO A 174 11.92 8.01 -9.61
N GLY A 175 12.08 7.06 -8.70
CA GLY A 175 13.02 7.17 -7.58
C GLY A 175 12.56 8.06 -6.42
N SER A 176 11.32 8.57 -6.44
CA SER A 176 10.73 9.30 -5.31
C SER A 176 10.63 8.45 -4.04
N VAL A 177 10.43 7.15 -4.20
CA VAL A 177 10.46 6.15 -3.14
C VAL A 177 11.01 4.82 -3.71
N PRO A 178 11.86 4.08 -2.96
CA PRO A 178 12.13 2.68 -3.29
C PRO A 178 10.82 1.90 -3.39
N MET A 179 10.62 1.20 -4.50
CA MET A 179 9.38 0.49 -4.78
C MET A 179 9.61 -0.97 -5.16
N MET A 180 8.80 -1.85 -4.56
CA MET A 180 8.68 -3.26 -4.91
C MET A 180 7.23 -3.59 -5.30
N ILE A 181 7.07 -4.47 -6.29
CA ILE A 181 5.79 -5.05 -6.68
C ILE A 181 5.87 -6.56 -6.49
N LEU A 182 4.91 -7.11 -5.73
CA LEU A 182 4.71 -8.55 -5.58
C LEU A 182 3.47 -8.95 -6.40
N ALA A 183 3.64 -9.86 -7.34
CA ALA A 183 2.54 -10.48 -8.08
C ALA A 183 2.32 -11.90 -7.56
N THR A 184 1.26 -12.09 -6.78
CA THR A 184 0.93 -13.36 -6.10
C THR A 184 -0.17 -14.13 -6.83
N GLN A 185 -0.98 -13.43 -7.62
CA GLN A 185 -2.07 -14.02 -8.42
C GLN A 185 -1.55 -14.64 -9.74
N ASN A 186 -0.69 -15.66 -9.62
CA ASN A 186 0.05 -16.26 -10.75
C ASN A 186 -0.83 -16.83 -11.88
N ASP A 187 -2.01 -17.33 -11.54
CA ASP A 187 -2.96 -17.93 -12.48
C ASP A 187 -3.79 -16.88 -13.24
N ASN A 188 -3.71 -15.61 -12.84
CA ASN A 188 -4.50 -14.53 -13.42
C ASN A 188 -3.61 -13.53 -14.16
N ASP A 189 -3.61 -13.66 -15.50
CA ASP A 189 -2.84 -12.82 -16.41
C ASP A 189 -3.12 -11.32 -16.24
N ILE A 190 -4.30 -10.94 -15.74
CA ILE A 190 -4.66 -9.54 -15.49
C ILE A 190 -3.79 -8.94 -14.39
N TYR A 191 -3.60 -9.63 -13.26
CA TYR A 191 -2.78 -9.13 -12.15
C TYR A 191 -1.32 -9.05 -12.54
N TRP A 192 -0.83 -10.03 -13.31
CA TRP A 192 0.52 -9.97 -13.84
C TRP A 192 0.73 -8.79 -14.80
N LYS A 193 -0.21 -8.56 -15.73
CA LYS A 193 -0.19 -7.38 -16.60
C LYS A 193 -0.31 -6.07 -15.82
N GLY A 194 -1.12 -6.03 -14.77
CA GLY A 194 -1.26 -4.89 -13.88
C GLY A 194 0.04 -4.56 -13.15
N ALA A 195 0.72 -5.57 -12.63
CA ALA A 195 2.04 -5.44 -12.01
C ALA A 195 3.09 -4.91 -13.01
N LEU A 196 3.15 -5.47 -14.23
CA LEU A 196 4.07 -4.99 -15.27
C LEU A 196 3.79 -3.53 -15.67
N ARG A 197 2.52 -3.16 -15.86
CA ARG A 197 2.14 -1.76 -16.17
C ARG A 197 2.48 -0.81 -15.03
N THR A 198 2.28 -1.23 -13.80
CA THR A 198 2.61 -0.44 -12.61
C THR A 198 4.12 -0.24 -12.52
N LYS A 199 4.92 -1.28 -12.80
CA LYS A 199 6.37 -1.18 -12.94
C LYS A 199 6.78 -0.20 -14.04
N GLU A 200 6.29 -0.39 -15.27
CA GLU A 200 6.63 0.45 -16.43
C GLU A 200 6.33 1.94 -16.17
N ARG A 201 5.29 2.22 -15.38
CA ARG A 201 4.89 3.57 -15.02
C ARG A 201 5.89 4.28 -14.12
N HIS A 202 6.39 3.57 -13.10
CA HIS A 202 7.20 4.13 -12.03
C HIS A 202 8.71 3.87 -12.24
N ASP A 203 9.08 3.00 -13.18
CA ASP A 203 10.46 2.83 -13.65
C ASP A 203 10.98 4.13 -14.28
N GLY A 204 12.27 4.41 -14.06
CA GLY A 204 12.98 5.54 -14.66
C GLY A 204 14.44 5.23 -14.95
N GLU A 205 15.16 6.22 -15.49
CA GLU A 205 16.59 6.08 -15.76
C GLU A 205 17.38 5.97 -14.44
N GLY A 206 17.98 4.80 -14.20
CA GLY A 206 18.84 4.54 -13.04
C GLY A 206 18.10 4.16 -11.75
N MET A 207 16.76 4.15 -11.75
CA MET A 207 15.94 3.68 -10.64
C MET A 207 14.89 2.69 -11.16
N HIS A 208 14.96 1.46 -10.67
CA HIS A 208 14.10 0.36 -11.12
C HIS A 208 13.19 -0.10 -10.00
N VAL A 209 11.90 -0.19 -10.29
CA VAL A 209 10.92 -0.85 -9.42
C VAL A 209 11.23 -2.35 -9.44
N LYS A 210 11.47 -2.93 -8.27
CA LYS A 210 11.69 -4.38 -8.17
C LYS A 210 10.35 -5.09 -8.39
N ILE A 211 10.32 -6.12 -9.22
CA ILE A 211 9.12 -6.95 -9.41
C ILE A 211 9.45 -8.40 -9.10
N VAL A 212 8.63 -9.02 -8.26
CA VAL A 212 8.75 -10.43 -7.87
C VAL A 212 7.44 -11.10 -8.21
N LYS A 213 7.53 -12.20 -8.96
CA LYS A 213 6.40 -13.07 -9.28
C LYS A 213 6.64 -14.41 -8.59
N SER A 214 5.80 -14.74 -7.61
CA SER A 214 5.89 -16.01 -6.88
C SER A 214 4.55 -16.32 -6.22
N ASP A 215 4.17 -17.59 -6.22
CA ASP A 215 3.09 -18.17 -5.41
C ASP A 215 3.62 -18.87 -4.15
N ASP A 216 4.94 -18.96 -4.01
CA ASP A 216 5.61 -19.46 -2.82
C ASP A 216 5.79 -18.33 -1.78
N GLU A 217 5.14 -18.47 -0.63
CA GLU A 217 5.16 -17.49 0.46
C GLU A 217 6.56 -17.31 1.06
N ASP A 218 7.36 -18.38 1.18
CA ASP A 218 8.70 -18.33 1.79
C ASP A 218 9.68 -17.56 0.88
N ASP A 219 9.57 -17.78 -0.44
CA ASP A 219 10.34 -17.04 -1.44
C ASP A 219 9.99 -15.54 -1.41
N MET A 220 8.70 -15.21 -1.33
CA MET A 220 8.27 -13.81 -1.26
C MET A 220 8.75 -13.14 0.04
N GLN A 221 8.65 -13.84 1.17
CA GLN A 221 9.11 -13.33 2.46
C GLN A 221 10.61 -13.02 2.40
N THR A 222 11.40 -13.96 1.87
CA THR A 222 12.85 -13.79 1.68
C THR A 222 13.16 -12.58 0.81
N GLU A 223 12.45 -12.42 -0.30
CA GLU A 223 12.65 -11.29 -1.22
C GLU A 223 12.29 -9.94 -0.61
N VAL A 224 11.19 -9.87 0.16
CA VAL A 224 10.77 -8.66 0.89
C VAL A 224 11.80 -8.28 1.93
N ILE A 225 12.22 -9.22 2.78
CA ILE A 225 13.22 -8.96 3.82
C ILE A 225 14.53 -8.48 3.20
N ARG A 226 15.01 -9.18 2.16
CA ARG A 226 16.24 -8.81 1.45
C ARG A 226 16.13 -7.41 0.86
N TRP A 227 15.03 -7.11 0.19
CA TRP A 227 14.83 -5.79 -0.42
C TRP A 227 14.79 -4.66 0.60
N ILE A 228 14.06 -4.83 1.71
CA ILE A 228 14.04 -3.83 2.78
C ILE A 228 15.46 -3.65 3.36
N THR A 229 16.21 -4.73 3.54
CA THR A 229 17.56 -4.67 4.12
C THR A 229 18.58 -4.01 3.20
N ASP A 230 18.55 -4.35 1.91
CA ASP A 230 19.64 -4.06 0.98
C ASP A 230 19.40 -2.79 0.15
N GLU A 231 18.12 -2.44 -0.08
CA GLU A 231 17.74 -1.36 -0.99
C GLU A 231 17.00 -0.19 -0.31
N VAL A 232 16.47 -0.40 0.91
CA VAL A 232 15.64 0.60 1.62
C VAL A 232 16.36 1.21 2.83
N LEU A 233 17.13 0.41 3.56
CA LEU A 233 17.88 0.81 4.77
C LEU A 233 19.36 1.08 4.45
#